data_AF-A0A938IUE1-F1
#
_entry.id   AF-A0A938IUE1-F1
#
_cell.length_a   1.000
_cell.length_b   1.000
_cell.length_c   1.000
_cell.angle_alpha   90.00
_cell.angle_beta   90.00
_cell.angle_gamma   90.00
#
_symmetry.space_group_name_H-M   'P 1'
#
loop_
_entity.id
_entity.type
_entity.pdbx_description
1 polymer ?
#
loop_
_entity_poly.entity_id
_entity_poly.type
_entity_poly.pdbx_seq_one_letter_code
_entity_poly.pdbx_strand_id
1 'polypeptide(L)'
;MLTRRLPLWVLAVAVAIPLAGQRAAWAGADIQGISIGVSRFYVAGAPLPSNFWFGIECRTGPTYGDWWLSFTPPGKSEIVVQDYGLGFAYGGQYDTLAALQADYPNGDYLVVFGNSGDSVTLNFTMPPLPTGFADITYPANQQTGVPQKPTFTWASCQGYGQCIDLSVRAPDPAGTGEYLWYGPDTPLPITATDWTPSNDLPPTVNDWDWDWLRVSVLNQNASPEVTGGGTSFEYVEYASMRNDVNFQVLPEPATLSLLALGGLGALLRRRRK
;
A
#
# COMPACT_ATOMS: atom_id res chain seq x y z
N MET A 1 -31.09 0.31 -9.46
CA MET A 1 -29.87 -0.45 -9.10
C MET A 1 -28.66 0.40 -9.47
N LEU A 2 -28.13 1.16 -8.52
CA LEU A 2 -26.91 1.96 -8.73
C LEU A 2 -25.69 1.07 -8.45
N THR A 3 -25.02 0.59 -9.49
CA THR A 3 -23.64 0.12 -9.39
C THR A 3 -22.75 1.34 -9.17
N ARG A 4 -22.48 1.68 -7.90
CA ARG A 4 -21.45 2.67 -7.55
C ARG A 4 -20.10 2.10 -8.02
N ARG A 5 -19.61 2.58 -9.16
CA ARG A 5 -18.20 2.40 -9.54
C ARG A 5 -17.38 3.19 -8.51
N LEU A 6 -16.60 2.48 -7.70
CA LEU A 6 -15.58 3.10 -6.86
C LEU A 6 -14.60 3.84 -7.80
N PRO A 7 -14.23 5.10 -7.50
CA PRO A 7 -13.29 5.85 -8.34
C PRO A 7 -11.93 5.13 -8.37
N LEU A 8 -11.36 5.00 -9.56
CA LEU A 8 -10.09 4.32 -9.89
C LEU A 8 -8.84 4.88 -9.17
N TRP A 9 -8.97 5.92 -8.36
CA TRP A 9 -7.86 6.64 -7.71
C TRP A 9 -7.41 6.04 -6.37
N VAL A 10 -7.89 4.85 -5.99
CA VAL A 10 -7.57 4.21 -4.69
C VAL A 10 -6.48 3.12 -4.82
N LEU A 11 -5.96 2.84 -6.02
CA LEU A 11 -5.03 1.72 -6.21
C LEU A 11 -3.55 2.05 -5.98
N ALA A 12 -3.15 3.31 -6.00
CA ALA A 12 -1.75 3.72 -5.94
C ALA A 12 -1.39 4.29 -4.57
N VAL A 13 -1.15 3.44 -3.57
CA VAL A 13 -0.24 3.78 -2.47
C VAL A 13 0.47 2.51 -2.01
N ALA A 14 1.77 2.51 -2.32
CA ALA A 14 2.90 1.88 -1.66
C ALA A 14 2.68 0.46 -1.15
N VAL A 15 3.28 -0.52 -1.84
CA VAL A 15 3.96 -1.56 -1.08
C VAL A 15 5.05 -0.81 -0.33
N ALA A 16 4.84 -0.56 0.96
CA ALA A 16 5.88 -0.01 1.82
C ALA A 16 6.88 -1.13 2.10
N ILE A 17 7.51 -1.65 1.04
CA ILE A 17 8.71 -2.47 1.20
C ILE A 17 9.68 -1.55 1.93
N PRO A 18 10.12 -1.92 3.13
CA PRO A 18 11.23 -1.23 3.72
C PRO A 18 12.44 -1.63 2.88
N LEU A 19 12.78 -0.74 1.94
CA LEU A 19 14.15 -0.47 1.54
C LEU A 19 14.91 0.12 2.76
N ALA A 20 14.65 -0.39 3.98
CA ALA A 20 15.09 0.18 5.25
C ALA A 20 16.57 -0.11 5.54
N GLY A 21 17.30 -0.64 4.57
CA GLY A 21 18.72 -0.93 4.70
C GLY A 21 19.61 0.30 4.71
N GLN A 22 19.29 1.37 3.96
CA GLN A 22 20.29 2.43 3.73
C GLN A 22 19.67 3.83 3.56
N ARG A 23 19.32 4.48 4.68
CA ARG A 23 18.98 5.93 4.70
C ARG A 23 20.21 6.86 4.70
N ALA A 24 21.41 6.34 4.46
CA ALA A 24 22.62 7.15 4.47
C ALA A 24 23.37 6.98 3.13
N ALA A 25 23.54 8.11 2.42
CA ALA A 25 24.56 8.39 1.38
C ALA A 25 24.12 8.65 -0.07
N TRP A 26 22.84 8.88 -0.37
CA TRP A 26 22.41 9.03 -1.79
C TRP A 26 22.04 10.48 -2.13
N ALA A 27 22.85 11.43 -1.66
CA ALA A 27 22.79 12.82 -2.10
C ALA A 27 23.50 12.93 -3.45
N GLY A 28 22.79 12.65 -4.55
CA GLY A 28 23.32 12.81 -5.91
C GLY A 28 22.77 11.84 -6.96
N ALA A 29 21.98 10.83 -6.58
CA ALA A 29 21.33 9.93 -7.54
C ALA A 29 19.90 10.41 -7.83
N ASP A 30 19.58 10.58 -9.12
CA ASP A 30 18.23 10.92 -9.60
C ASP A 30 17.21 9.81 -9.30
N ILE A 31 17.69 8.56 -9.19
CA ILE A 31 16.89 7.36 -8.92
C ILE A 31 17.46 6.65 -7.69
N GLN A 32 16.59 6.34 -6.73
CA GLN A 32 16.94 5.63 -5.50
C GLN A 32 16.59 4.14 -5.57
N GLY A 33 15.57 3.78 -6.34
CA GLY A 33 15.24 2.38 -6.52
C GLY A 33 14.07 2.17 -7.47
N ILE A 34 13.98 0.95 -8.00
CA ILE A 34 12.90 0.51 -8.85
C ILE A 34 12.35 -0.78 -8.27
N SER A 35 11.04 -0.87 -8.15
CA SER A 35 10.35 -2.12 -7.86
C SER A 35 9.42 -2.48 -9.00
N ILE A 36 9.39 -3.75 -9.35
CA ILE A 36 8.49 -4.33 -10.36
C ILE A 36 7.85 -5.56 -9.76
N GLY A 37 6.55 -5.73 -9.97
CA GLY A 37 5.88 -6.84 -9.32
C GLY A 37 4.45 -7.08 -9.71
N VAL A 38 3.93 -8.16 -9.14
CA VAL A 38 2.56 -8.62 -9.34
C VAL A 38 1.87 -8.75 -7.99
N SER A 39 0.64 -8.26 -7.91
CA SER A 39 -0.20 -8.37 -6.73
C SER A 39 -1.48 -9.12 -7.05
N ARG A 40 -1.98 -9.86 -6.05
CA ARG A 40 -3.35 -10.39 -6.03
C ARG A 40 -4.15 -9.79 -4.89
N PHE A 41 -5.35 -9.28 -5.16
CA PHE A 41 -6.17 -8.54 -4.21
C PHE A 41 -7.38 -9.32 -3.70
N TYR A 42 -7.60 -9.15 -2.40
CA TYR A 42 -8.72 -9.65 -1.64
C TYR A 42 -9.32 -8.52 -0.81
N VAL A 43 -10.62 -8.58 -0.60
CA VAL A 43 -11.34 -7.74 0.35
C VAL A 43 -12.10 -8.65 1.30
N ALA A 44 -11.83 -8.53 2.59
CA ALA A 44 -12.45 -9.37 3.62
C ALA A 44 -12.33 -10.87 3.33
N GLY A 45 -11.17 -11.30 2.84
CA GLY A 45 -10.89 -12.69 2.46
C GLY A 45 -11.52 -13.16 1.14
N ALA A 46 -12.32 -12.33 0.47
CA ALA A 46 -12.88 -12.65 -0.84
C ALA A 46 -12.03 -12.06 -1.97
N PRO A 47 -11.68 -12.83 -3.02
CA PRO A 47 -10.97 -12.29 -4.18
C PRO A 47 -11.84 -11.26 -4.92
N LEU A 48 -11.22 -10.18 -5.38
CA LEU A 48 -11.89 -9.26 -6.31
C LEU A 48 -12.11 -9.91 -7.69
N PRO A 49 -13.13 -9.48 -8.47
CA PRO A 49 -13.38 -10.00 -9.82
C PRO A 49 -12.16 -9.86 -10.74
N SER A 50 -11.49 -8.69 -10.71
CA SER A 50 -10.21 -8.44 -11.37
C SER A 50 -9.15 -8.22 -10.30
N ASN A 51 -8.67 -9.33 -9.73
CA ASN A 51 -7.80 -9.31 -8.55
C ASN A 51 -6.31 -9.28 -8.87
N PHE A 52 -5.88 -9.51 -10.11
CA PHE A 52 -4.46 -9.43 -10.44
C PHE A 52 -4.08 -8.04 -10.89
N TRP A 53 -2.89 -7.61 -10.50
CA TRP A 53 -2.33 -6.31 -10.86
C TRP A 53 -0.84 -6.42 -11.08
N PHE A 54 -0.35 -5.71 -12.08
CA PHE A 54 1.06 -5.53 -12.35
C PHE A 54 1.44 -4.10 -11.99
N GLY A 55 2.61 -3.91 -11.41
CA GLY A 55 3.11 -2.60 -11.04
C GLY A 55 4.58 -2.45 -11.32
N ILE A 56 4.96 -1.25 -11.76
CA ILE A 56 6.34 -0.76 -11.72
C ILE A 56 6.35 0.57 -10.96
N GLU A 57 7.20 0.67 -9.95
CA GLU A 57 7.40 1.86 -9.11
C GLU A 57 8.86 2.27 -9.16
N CYS A 58 9.11 3.56 -9.35
CA CYS A 58 10.43 4.16 -9.28
C CYS A 58 10.43 5.21 -8.17
N ARG A 59 11.38 5.13 -7.24
CA ARG A 59 11.60 6.14 -6.21
C ARG A 59 12.70 7.06 -6.66
N THR A 60 12.41 8.36 -6.69
CA THR A 60 13.35 9.41 -7.04
C THR A 60 13.83 10.15 -5.77
N GLY A 61 14.94 10.86 -5.90
CA GLY A 61 15.42 11.75 -4.85
C GLY A 61 14.44 12.91 -4.53
N PRO A 62 14.70 13.68 -3.46
CA PRO A 62 13.80 14.72 -2.95
C PRO A 62 13.60 15.95 -3.88
N THR A 63 14.23 15.97 -5.06
CA THR A 63 14.09 17.04 -6.05
C THR A 63 12.80 16.87 -6.86
N TYR A 64 11.75 17.55 -6.43
CA TYR A 64 10.49 17.70 -7.14
C TYR A 64 10.71 18.35 -8.51
N GLY A 65 10.47 17.59 -9.57
CA GLY A 65 10.41 18.06 -10.96
C GLY A 65 9.29 17.32 -11.69
N ASP A 66 8.95 17.74 -12.92
CA ASP A 66 8.05 16.98 -13.79
C ASP A 66 8.80 15.75 -14.32
N TRP A 67 8.79 14.66 -13.54
CA TRP A 67 9.38 13.40 -13.96
C TRP A 67 8.32 12.60 -14.74
N TRP A 68 8.65 12.22 -15.96
CA TRP A 68 7.95 11.15 -16.66
C TRP A 68 8.85 9.92 -16.68
N LEU A 69 8.23 8.75 -16.60
CA LEU A 69 8.91 7.47 -16.76
C LEU A 69 8.23 6.76 -17.92
N SER A 70 9.00 6.18 -18.82
CA SER A 70 8.45 5.20 -19.75
C SER A 70 9.09 3.85 -19.51
N PHE A 71 8.34 2.80 -19.83
CA PHE A 71 8.89 1.46 -19.83
C PHE A 71 8.37 0.66 -21.01
N THR A 72 9.19 -0.25 -21.50
CA THR A 72 8.87 -1.13 -22.63
C THR A 72 8.94 -2.58 -22.16
N PRO A 73 7.80 -3.26 -22.01
CA PRO A 73 7.79 -4.69 -21.72
C PRO A 73 8.37 -5.53 -22.87
N PRO A 74 8.83 -6.77 -22.60
CA PRO A 74 9.38 -7.66 -23.61
C PRO A 74 8.39 -7.89 -24.77
N GLY A 75 8.79 -7.51 -25.98
CA GLY A 75 7.99 -7.70 -27.19
C GLY A 75 6.73 -6.82 -27.27
N LYS A 76 6.63 -5.77 -26.46
CA LYS A 76 5.50 -4.82 -26.45
C LYS A 76 5.96 -3.42 -26.84
N SER A 77 5.00 -2.54 -27.06
CA SER A 77 5.25 -1.11 -27.28
C SER A 77 5.57 -0.39 -25.96
N GLU A 78 6.26 0.73 -26.08
CA GLU A 78 6.54 1.64 -24.96
C GLU A 78 5.24 2.13 -24.31
N ILE A 79 5.26 2.18 -22.98
CA ILE A 79 4.20 2.71 -22.14
C ILE A 79 4.77 3.94 -21.43
N VAL A 80 4.21 5.11 -21.73
CA VAL A 80 4.59 6.37 -21.09
C VAL A 80 3.69 6.59 -19.88
N VAL A 81 4.31 6.71 -18.71
CA VAL A 81 3.66 7.01 -17.43
C VAL A 81 4.02 8.43 -17.05
N GLN A 82 3.01 9.30 -17.04
CA GLN A 82 3.14 10.68 -16.59
C GLN A 82 2.57 10.75 -15.17
N ASP A 83 3.36 11.25 -14.20
CA ASP A 83 2.87 11.39 -12.82
C ASP A 83 3.37 12.68 -12.15
N TYR A 84 2.63 13.08 -11.12
CA TYR A 84 2.77 14.26 -10.28
C TYR A 84 3.16 13.85 -8.83
N GLY A 85 4.21 13.04 -8.61
CA GLY A 85 4.55 12.60 -7.25
C GLY A 85 5.73 11.64 -7.04
N LEU A 86 5.85 11.14 -5.80
CA LEU A 86 6.98 10.37 -5.24
C LEU A 86 7.05 8.87 -5.64
N GLY A 87 6.34 8.47 -6.70
CA GLY A 87 6.39 7.09 -7.19
C GLY A 87 5.34 6.82 -8.25
N PHE A 88 5.75 6.16 -9.33
CA PHE A 88 4.85 5.75 -10.41
C PHE A 88 4.16 4.42 -10.05
N ALA A 89 2.89 4.27 -10.42
CA ALA A 89 2.24 2.97 -10.40
C ALA A 89 1.37 2.84 -11.64
N TYR A 90 1.92 2.23 -12.69
CA TYR A 90 1.13 1.81 -13.85
C TYR A 90 0.72 0.35 -13.67
N GLY A 91 -0.58 0.08 -13.79
CA GLY A 91 -1.07 -1.28 -13.72
C GLY A 91 -2.46 -1.47 -14.30
N GLY A 92 -2.62 -2.57 -15.04
CA GLY A 92 -3.91 -3.11 -15.44
C GLY A 92 -4.46 -4.05 -14.37
N GLN A 93 -5.78 -4.12 -14.24
CA GLN A 93 -6.43 -5.18 -13.48
C GLN A 93 -6.78 -6.34 -14.41
N TYR A 94 -6.48 -7.56 -13.97
CA TYR A 94 -6.72 -8.77 -14.74
C TYR A 94 -7.49 -9.80 -13.92
N ASP A 95 -8.37 -10.54 -14.58
CA ASP A 95 -9.16 -11.60 -13.96
C ASP A 95 -8.31 -12.86 -13.69
N THR A 96 -7.25 -13.07 -14.47
CA THR A 96 -6.37 -14.23 -14.35
C THR A 96 -4.91 -13.82 -14.43
N LEU A 97 -4.05 -14.59 -13.75
CA LEU A 97 -2.60 -14.43 -13.83
C LEU A 97 -2.09 -14.61 -15.27
N ALA A 98 -2.65 -15.57 -16.01
CA ALA A 98 -2.25 -15.82 -17.39
C ALA A 98 -2.52 -14.62 -18.31
N ALA A 99 -3.65 -13.93 -18.12
CA ALA A 99 -3.95 -12.71 -18.87
C ALA A 99 -2.97 -11.58 -18.53
N LEU A 100 -2.63 -11.41 -17.24
CA LEU A 100 -1.61 -10.45 -16.82
C LEU A 100 -0.25 -10.77 -17.46
N GLN A 101 0.19 -12.03 -17.39
CA GLN A 101 1.48 -12.47 -17.94
C GLN A 101 1.57 -12.38 -19.46
N ALA A 102 0.43 -12.43 -20.16
CA ALA A 102 0.39 -12.20 -21.61
C ALA A 102 0.67 -10.73 -21.99
N ASP A 103 0.34 -9.79 -21.11
CA ASP A 103 0.61 -8.36 -21.30
C ASP A 103 1.96 -7.93 -20.72
N TYR A 104 2.34 -8.49 -19.57
CA TYR A 104 3.61 -8.24 -18.87
C TYR A 104 4.36 -9.56 -18.68
N PRO A 105 5.00 -10.08 -19.74
CA PRO A 105 5.75 -11.33 -19.67
C PRO A 105 7.04 -11.16 -18.87
N ASN A 106 7.63 -12.28 -18.44
CA ASN A 106 9.02 -12.29 -17.95
C ASN A 106 9.97 -11.89 -19.08
N GLY A 107 11.10 -11.26 -18.72
CA GLY A 107 12.15 -10.88 -19.67
C GLY A 107 12.67 -9.47 -19.42
N ASP A 108 13.32 -8.91 -20.43
CA ASP A 108 13.97 -7.60 -20.35
C ASP A 108 12.99 -6.44 -20.52
N TYR A 109 12.84 -5.63 -19.47
CA TYR A 109 12.09 -4.38 -19.47
C TYR A 109 13.06 -3.22 -19.64
N LEU A 110 12.90 -2.43 -20.68
CA LEU A 110 13.62 -1.16 -20.82
C LEU A 110 12.87 -0.09 -20.07
N VAL A 111 13.48 0.52 -19.06
CA VAL A 111 12.96 1.67 -18.33
C VAL A 111 13.73 2.91 -18.75
N VAL A 112 13.03 3.98 -19.10
CA VAL A 112 13.61 5.27 -19.52
C VAL A 112 13.12 6.35 -18.57
N PHE A 113 14.05 7.15 -18.06
CA PHE A 113 13.78 8.19 -17.07
C PHE A 113 13.84 9.57 -17.71
N GLY A 114 12.71 10.27 -17.74
CA GLY A 114 12.61 11.69 -18.04
C GLY A 114 13.32 12.16 -19.32
N ASN A 115 13.59 13.47 -19.36
CA ASN A 115 14.21 14.14 -20.52
C ASN A 115 15.72 13.91 -20.64
N SER A 116 16.37 13.25 -19.67
CA SER A 116 17.82 12.96 -19.75
C SER A 116 18.12 11.87 -20.78
N GLY A 117 17.14 11.02 -21.09
CA GLY A 117 17.33 9.84 -21.93
C GLY A 117 18.07 8.71 -21.21
N ASP A 118 18.26 8.83 -19.89
CA ASP A 118 18.83 7.75 -19.11
C ASP A 118 17.90 6.55 -19.15
N SER A 119 18.49 5.36 -19.27
CA SER A 119 17.72 4.14 -19.33
C SER A 119 18.45 2.98 -18.68
N VAL A 120 17.67 1.99 -18.27
CA VAL A 120 18.16 0.74 -17.72
C VAL A 120 17.32 -0.41 -18.21
N THR A 121 17.98 -1.54 -18.47
CA THR A 121 17.29 -2.80 -18.76
C THR A 121 17.20 -3.62 -17.49
N LEU A 122 15.99 -3.96 -17.09
CA LEU A 122 15.68 -4.80 -15.93
C LEU A 122 15.24 -6.17 -16.43
N ASN A 123 15.95 -7.22 -16.05
CA ASN A 123 15.53 -8.58 -16.36
C ASN A 123 14.49 -9.01 -15.34
N PHE A 124 13.21 -8.85 -15.66
CA PHE A 124 12.10 -9.22 -14.78
C PHE A 124 11.83 -10.73 -14.83
N THR A 125 11.96 -11.39 -13.68
CA THR A 125 11.44 -12.73 -13.48
C THR A 125 10.44 -12.74 -12.35
N MET A 126 9.15 -12.81 -12.69
CA MET A 126 8.07 -12.78 -11.69
C MET A 126 8.30 -13.82 -10.59
N PRO A 127 8.44 -13.41 -9.32
CA PRO A 127 8.55 -14.34 -8.22
C PRO A 127 7.29 -15.21 -8.13
N PRO A 128 7.39 -16.45 -7.62
CA PRO A 128 6.22 -17.27 -7.36
C PRO A 128 5.24 -16.51 -6.45
N LEU A 129 3.97 -16.38 -6.86
CA LEU A 129 2.94 -15.75 -6.05
C LEU A 129 2.85 -16.43 -4.68
N PRO A 130 2.97 -15.70 -3.56
CA PRO A 130 2.85 -16.32 -2.24
C PRO A 130 1.52 -17.06 -2.12
N THR A 131 1.50 -18.09 -1.27
CA THR A 131 0.30 -18.87 -0.99
C THR A 131 -0.08 -18.72 0.48
N GLY A 132 -1.35 -18.96 0.81
CA GLY A 132 -1.85 -18.69 2.16
C GLY A 132 -1.82 -17.20 2.43
N PHE A 133 -2.86 -16.49 2.01
CA PHE A 133 -2.98 -15.07 2.33
C PHE A 133 -3.41 -14.90 3.80
N ALA A 134 -3.05 -13.77 4.41
CA ALA A 134 -3.46 -13.47 5.78
C ALA A 134 -4.95 -13.11 5.80
N ASP A 135 -5.78 -14.06 6.23
CA ASP A 135 -7.21 -13.83 6.47
C ASP A 135 -7.36 -12.96 7.71
N ILE A 136 -7.71 -11.68 7.52
CA ILE A 136 -7.90 -10.74 8.61
C ILE A 136 -9.10 -11.20 9.45
N THR A 137 -8.85 -11.49 10.74
CA THR A 137 -9.85 -11.95 11.69
C THR A 137 -10.33 -10.82 12.59
N TYR A 138 -9.52 -9.77 12.78
CA TYR A 138 -9.93 -8.54 13.44
C TYR A 138 -9.21 -7.30 12.88
N PRO A 139 -9.95 -6.21 12.57
CA PRO A 139 -11.39 -6.08 12.64
C PRO A 139 -12.11 -6.86 11.55
N ALA A 140 -13.39 -7.17 11.77
CA ALA A 140 -14.26 -7.62 10.69
C ALA A 140 -14.46 -6.50 9.67
N ASN A 141 -14.69 -6.85 8.41
CA ASN A 141 -14.94 -5.84 7.39
C ASN A 141 -16.22 -5.05 7.70
N GLN A 142 -16.12 -3.74 7.58
CA GLN A 142 -17.11 -2.74 7.96
C GLN A 142 -17.42 -2.69 9.47
N GLN A 143 -16.55 -3.23 10.32
CA GLN A 143 -16.74 -3.17 11.77
C GLN A 143 -16.61 -1.73 12.26
N THR A 144 -17.58 -1.31 13.07
CA THR A 144 -17.52 -0.06 13.85
C THR A 144 -17.13 -0.35 15.29
N GLY A 145 -16.67 0.68 16.01
CA GLY A 145 -16.30 0.52 17.41
C GLY A 145 -14.99 -0.22 17.65
N VAL A 146 -14.09 -0.13 16.69
CA VAL A 146 -12.70 -0.52 16.90
C VAL A 146 -12.07 0.48 17.89
N PRO A 147 -11.34 0.04 18.93
CA PRO A 147 -10.68 0.96 19.86
C PRO A 147 -9.58 1.74 19.14
N GLN A 148 -9.18 2.90 19.68
CA GLN A 148 -8.10 3.72 19.11
C GLN A 148 -6.73 3.01 19.10
N LYS A 149 -6.53 2.02 19.97
CA LYS A 149 -5.32 1.19 19.99
C LYS A 149 -5.67 -0.28 19.83
N PRO A 150 -6.12 -0.72 18.63
CA PRO A 150 -6.52 -2.09 18.41
C PRO A 150 -5.30 -3.00 18.29
N THR A 151 -5.42 -4.24 18.75
CA THR A 151 -4.56 -5.33 18.28
C THR A 151 -5.23 -5.92 17.05
N PHE A 152 -4.67 -5.63 15.88
CA PHE A 152 -5.11 -6.25 14.63
C PHE A 152 -4.68 -7.71 14.63
N THR A 153 -5.54 -8.59 14.12
CA THR A 153 -5.25 -10.03 14.07
C THR A 153 -5.67 -10.63 12.74
N TRP A 154 -4.95 -11.67 12.35
CA TRP A 154 -5.20 -12.44 11.14
C TRP A 154 -4.82 -13.90 11.37
N ALA A 155 -5.39 -14.79 10.56
CA ALA A 155 -4.86 -16.14 10.47
C ALA A 155 -3.46 -16.06 9.87
N SER A 156 -2.49 -16.78 10.45
CA SER A 156 -1.18 -16.92 9.84
C SER A 156 -1.32 -17.39 8.40
N CYS A 157 -0.35 -17.00 7.57
CA CYS A 157 -0.31 -17.40 6.18
C CYS A 157 -0.24 -18.93 6.11
N GLN A 158 -1.32 -19.60 5.69
CA GLN A 158 -1.36 -21.07 5.55
C GLN A 158 -0.55 -21.57 4.33
N GLY A 159 0.53 -20.87 3.95
CA GLY A 159 1.36 -21.16 2.79
C GLY A 159 2.73 -20.49 2.92
N TYR A 160 3.34 -20.12 1.79
CA TYR A 160 4.68 -19.52 1.76
C TYR A 160 4.64 -18.02 1.46
N GLY A 161 5.54 -17.30 2.15
CA GLY A 161 5.89 -15.90 1.97
C GLY A 161 7.14 -15.61 2.80
N GLN A 162 7.86 -14.53 2.48
CA GLN A 162 9.06 -14.14 3.23
C GLN A 162 8.71 -13.31 4.46
N CYS A 163 7.78 -12.37 4.29
CA CYS A 163 7.35 -11.47 5.36
C CYS A 163 5.91 -11.00 5.14
N ILE A 164 5.38 -10.33 6.17
CA ILE A 164 4.11 -9.62 6.13
C ILE A 164 4.40 -8.11 6.11
N ASP A 165 3.88 -7.44 5.09
CA ASP A 165 3.76 -5.99 5.05
C ASP A 165 2.36 -5.59 5.54
N LEU A 166 2.31 -4.62 6.44
CA LEU A 166 1.07 -4.17 7.07
C LEU A 166 1.00 -2.65 7.01
N SER A 167 -0.14 -2.16 6.55
CA SER A 167 -0.45 -0.74 6.61
C SER A 167 -1.88 -0.51 7.09
N VAL A 168 -2.04 0.50 7.93
CA VAL A 168 -3.31 1.04 8.36
C VAL A 168 -3.38 2.47 7.89
N ARG A 169 -4.45 2.78 7.17
CA ARG A 169 -4.76 4.13 6.72
C ARG A 169 -5.87 4.68 7.58
N ALA A 170 -5.64 5.85 8.18
CA ALA A 170 -6.62 6.57 8.96
C ALA A 170 -6.78 8.01 8.46
N PRO A 171 -7.95 8.65 8.62
CA PRO A 171 -8.15 10.04 8.22
C PRO A 171 -7.28 10.99 9.07
N ASP A 172 -6.74 12.03 8.45
CA ASP A 172 -6.03 13.08 9.19
C ASP A 172 -7.01 13.86 10.10
N PRO A 173 -6.82 13.84 11.43
CA PRO A 173 -7.69 14.59 12.35
C PRO A 173 -7.66 16.10 12.13
N ALA A 174 -6.65 16.64 11.44
CA ALA A 174 -6.60 18.05 11.07
C ALA A 174 -7.57 18.42 9.92
N GLY A 175 -8.21 17.43 9.28
CA GLY A 175 -9.20 17.66 8.22
C GLY A 175 -8.60 18.21 6.93
N THR A 176 -7.32 17.96 6.68
CA THR A 176 -6.58 18.38 5.47
C THR A 176 -7.08 17.65 4.21
N GLY A 177 -7.86 16.58 4.37
CA GLY A 177 -8.19 15.65 3.29
C GLY A 177 -7.08 14.62 3.03
N GLU A 178 -5.97 14.69 3.77
CA GLU A 178 -4.91 13.71 3.74
C GLU A 178 -5.20 12.53 4.67
N TYR A 179 -4.41 11.47 4.51
CA TYR A 179 -4.51 10.27 5.32
C TYR A 179 -3.19 10.02 6.04
N LEU A 180 -3.29 9.61 7.30
CA LEU A 180 -2.16 9.14 8.09
C LEU A 180 -1.97 7.64 7.85
N TRP A 181 -0.70 7.24 7.74
CA TRP A 181 -0.31 5.86 7.53
C TRP A 181 0.40 5.32 8.77
N TYR A 182 -0.04 4.16 9.24
CA TYR A 182 0.54 3.45 10.36
C TYR A 182 0.97 2.07 9.87
N GLY A 183 2.08 1.58 10.40
CA GLY A 183 2.60 0.26 10.10
C GLY A 183 3.74 -0.07 11.07
N PRO A 184 4.23 -1.31 11.08
CA PRO A 184 5.41 -1.67 11.83
C PRO A 184 6.65 -0.98 11.22
N ASP A 185 7.65 -0.68 12.05
CA ASP A 185 8.90 -0.05 11.59
C ASP A 185 9.69 -0.95 10.61
N THR A 186 9.50 -2.27 10.73
CA THR A 186 10.06 -3.30 9.86
C THR A 186 8.98 -4.32 9.49
N PRO A 187 9.13 -5.06 8.38
CA PRO A 187 8.15 -6.08 8.00
C PRO A 187 8.05 -7.13 9.11
N LEU A 188 6.84 -7.61 9.33
CA LEU A 188 6.59 -8.63 10.31
C LEU A 188 7.09 -9.98 9.75
N PRO A 189 7.57 -10.90 10.61
CA PRO A 189 7.87 -12.25 10.17
C PRO A 189 6.60 -12.92 9.62
N ILE A 190 6.75 -13.84 8.66
CA ILE A 190 5.60 -14.55 8.05
C ILE A 190 4.74 -15.32 9.07
N THR A 191 5.31 -15.64 10.23
CA THR A 191 4.65 -16.31 11.35
C THR A 191 3.84 -15.38 12.24
N ALA A 192 3.92 -14.06 12.05
CA ALA A 192 3.13 -13.11 12.84
C ALA A 192 1.63 -13.30 12.55
N THR A 193 0.82 -13.21 13.61
CA THR A 193 -0.64 -13.33 13.56
C THR A 193 -1.36 -12.09 14.08
N ASP A 194 -0.59 -11.12 14.57
CA ASP A 194 -1.10 -9.90 15.15
C ASP A 194 -0.09 -8.76 15.05
N TRP A 195 -0.60 -7.55 15.24
CA TRP A 195 0.17 -6.34 15.42
C TRP A 195 -0.66 -5.25 16.09
N THR A 196 -0.02 -4.44 16.93
CA THR A 196 -0.63 -3.27 17.58
C THR A 196 0.13 -2.01 17.19
N PRO A 197 -0.55 -0.94 16.74
CA PRO A 197 0.07 0.36 16.52
C PRO A 197 0.81 0.86 17.77
N SER A 198 1.99 1.45 17.58
CA SER A 198 2.74 2.08 18.67
C SER A 198 1.98 3.28 19.25
N ASN A 199 1.35 4.07 18.37
CA ASN A 199 0.54 5.24 18.69
C ASN A 199 -0.95 4.95 18.52
N ASP A 200 -1.79 5.74 19.18
CA ASP A 200 -3.24 5.65 19.00
C ASP A 200 -3.64 6.11 17.60
N LEU A 201 -4.61 5.40 17.02
CA LEU A 201 -5.28 5.79 15.79
C LEU A 201 -6.23 6.97 16.09
N PRO A 202 -6.34 7.94 15.17
CA PRO A 202 -7.30 9.02 15.30
C PRO A 202 -8.72 8.43 15.26
N PRO A 203 -9.67 8.98 16.05
CA PRO A 203 -11.05 8.55 15.97
C PRO A 203 -11.62 8.90 14.59
N THR A 204 -12.46 8.04 14.05
CA THR A 204 -13.16 8.33 12.80
C THR A 204 -14.15 9.48 13.05
N VAL A 205 -14.00 10.58 12.32
CA VAL A 205 -14.78 11.81 12.54
C VAL A 205 -16.14 11.76 11.83
N ASN A 206 -16.21 11.14 10.66
CA ASN A 206 -17.43 11.04 9.86
C ASN A 206 -17.82 9.58 9.63
N ASP A 207 -19.12 9.28 9.66
CA ASP A 207 -19.67 7.94 9.39
C ASP A 207 -19.35 7.40 7.97
N TRP A 208 -18.88 8.27 7.07
CA TRP A 208 -18.49 7.93 5.69
C TRP A 208 -16.99 7.72 5.53
N ASP A 209 -16.19 8.13 6.51
CA ASP A 209 -14.76 7.87 6.53
C ASP A 209 -14.56 6.45 7.04
N TRP A 210 -13.87 5.65 6.25
CA TRP A 210 -13.49 4.30 6.62
C TRP A 210 -11.98 4.27 6.78
N ASP A 211 -11.55 3.83 7.95
CA ASP A 211 -10.19 3.35 8.14
C ASP A 211 -10.02 2.06 7.35
N TRP A 212 -8.80 1.78 6.93
CA TRP A 212 -8.52 0.59 6.16
C TRP A 212 -7.25 -0.09 6.65
N LEU A 213 -7.36 -1.38 6.94
CA LEU A 213 -6.26 -2.28 7.26
C LEU A 213 -5.91 -3.09 6.01
N ARG A 214 -4.65 -3.04 5.63
CA ARG A 214 -4.00 -3.87 4.61
C ARG A 214 -3.09 -4.86 5.29
N VAL A 215 -3.24 -6.14 4.97
CA VAL A 215 -2.22 -7.15 5.25
C VAL A 215 -1.78 -7.77 3.94
N SER A 216 -0.47 -7.67 3.65
CA SER A 216 0.13 -8.20 2.43
C SER A 216 1.17 -9.26 2.77
N VAL A 217 1.08 -10.41 2.11
CA VAL A 217 2.13 -11.42 2.12
C VAL A 217 3.07 -11.13 0.95
N LEU A 218 4.36 -11.02 1.23
CA LEU A 218 5.36 -10.67 0.21
C LEU A 218 6.28 -11.86 -0.08
N ASN A 219 6.59 -12.03 -1.35
CA ASN A 219 7.70 -12.84 -1.82
C ASN A 219 8.54 -12.00 -2.78
N GLN A 220 9.83 -11.87 -2.50
CA GLN A 220 10.75 -11.03 -3.26
C GLN A 220 11.93 -11.87 -3.74
N ASN A 221 12.40 -11.60 -4.95
CA ASN A 221 13.73 -12.08 -5.31
C ASN A 221 14.78 -11.27 -4.56
N ALA A 222 16.02 -11.77 -4.52
CA ALA A 222 17.12 -10.97 -3.99
C ALA A 222 17.16 -9.63 -4.73
N SER A 223 17.34 -8.52 -4.01
CA SER A 223 17.44 -7.19 -4.61
C SER A 223 18.88 -6.94 -5.08
N PRO A 224 19.23 -7.12 -6.36
CA PRO A 224 20.55 -6.73 -6.82
C PRO A 224 20.67 -5.20 -6.84
N GLU A 225 21.88 -4.72 -6.58
CA GLU A 225 22.25 -3.37 -6.99
C GLU A 225 22.41 -3.38 -8.52
N VAL A 226 21.71 -2.49 -9.21
CA VAL A 226 21.81 -2.33 -10.67
C VAL A 226 22.54 -1.03 -10.96
N THR A 227 23.51 -1.09 -11.88
CA THR A 227 24.26 0.08 -12.34
C THR A 227 23.84 0.45 -13.76
N GLY A 228 23.41 1.69 -13.96
CA GLY A 228 23.05 2.25 -15.27
C GLY A 228 23.42 3.73 -15.34
N GLY A 229 23.99 4.20 -16.45
CA GLY A 229 24.30 5.63 -16.62
C GLY A 229 25.34 6.22 -15.63
N GLY A 230 26.04 5.39 -14.85
CA GLY A 230 27.00 5.85 -13.83
C GLY A 230 26.40 6.04 -12.43
N THR A 231 25.11 5.76 -12.24
CA THR A 231 24.47 5.69 -10.93
C THR A 231 24.14 4.24 -10.59
N SER A 232 24.09 3.92 -9.29
CA SER A 232 23.58 2.65 -8.80
C SER A 232 22.26 2.86 -8.07
N PHE A 233 21.36 1.89 -8.22
CA PHE A 233 20.05 1.91 -7.56
C PHE A 233 19.63 0.52 -7.11
N GLU A 234 18.71 0.45 -6.16
CA GLU A 234 18.14 -0.81 -5.68
C GLU A 234 17.05 -1.30 -6.64
N TYR A 235 17.14 -2.55 -7.09
CA TYR A 235 16.10 -3.19 -7.90
C TYR A 235 15.42 -4.31 -7.11
N VAL A 236 14.08 -4.26 -7.01
CA VAL A 236 13.29 -5.24 -6.27
C VAL A 236 12.23 -5.86 -7.17
N GLU A 237 12.22 -7.18 -7.25
CA GLU A 237 11.14 -7.93 -7.86
C GLU A 237 10.26 -8.52 -6.78
N TYR A 238 8.95 -8.31 -6.87
CA TYR A 238 8.05 -8.83 -5.86
C TYR A 238 6.79 -9.46 -6.43
N ALA A 239 6.27 -10.40 -5.67
CA ALA A 239 4.93 -10.94 -5.80
C ALA A 239 4.22 -10.79 -4.46
N SER A 240 2.96 -10.33 -4.47
CA SER A 240 2.20 -10.14 -3.24
C SER A 240 0.78 -10.66 -3.29
N MET A 241 0.27 -11.09 -2.15
CA MET A 241 -1.15 -11.30 -1.90
C MET A 241 -1.60 -10.32 -0.84
N ARG A 242 -2.60 -9.49 -1.14
CA ARG A 242 -3.07 -8.41 -0.29
C ARG A 242 -4.53 -8.63 0.09
N ASN A 243 -4.83 -8.47 1.38
CA ASN A 243 -6.19 -8.50 1.92
C ASN A 243 -6.51 -7.18 2.62
N ASP A 244 -7.66 -6.63 2.27
CA ASP A 244 -8.12 -5.33 2.74
C ASP A 244 -9.40 -5.48 3.56
N VAL A 245 -9.48 -4.81 4.71
CA VAL A 245 -10.75 -4.61 5.44
C VAL A 245 -10.94 -3.16 5.84
N ASN A 246 -12.17 -2.68 5.71
CA ASN A 246 -12.55 -1.36 6.18
C ASN A 246 -13.08 -1.44 7.61
N PHE A 247 -12.82 -0.43 8.43
CA PHE A 247 -13.35 -0.35 9.80
C PHE A 247 -13.51 1.11 10.25
N GLN A 248 -14.07 1.32 11.44
CA GLN A 248 -14.18 2.64 12.07
C GLN A 248 -13.73 2.59 13.53
N VAL A 249 -12.83 3.51 13.88
CA VAL A 249 -12.35 3.75 15.23
C VAL A 249 -13.33 4.61 16.01
N LEU A 250 -13.78 4.13 17.18
CA LEU A 250 -14.58 4.95 18.10
C LEU A 250 -13.70 5.76 19.06
N PRO A 251 -14.15 6.96 19.47
CA PRO A 251 -13.60 7.64 20.63
C PRO A 251 -13.74 6.76 21.87
N GLU A 252 -12.75 6.78 22.78
CA GLU A 252 -12.84 6.02 24.02
C GLU A 252 -14.15 6.31 24.80
N PRO A 253 -14.73 5.32 25.51
CA PRO A 253 -15.98 5.49 26.26
C PRO A 253 -15.95 6.66 27.25
N ALA A 254 -14.78 7.00 27.80
CA ALA A 254 -14.60 8.16 28.67
C ALA A 254 -14.89 9.47 27.93
N THR A 255 -14.45 9.58 26.68
CA THR A 255 -14.70 10.74 25.81
C THR A 255 -16.19 10.88 25.50
N LEU A 256 -16.87 9.78 25.17
CA LEU A 256 -18.32 9.77 24.96
C LEU A 256 -19.09 10.15 26.24
N SER A 257 -18.64 9.66 27.39
CA SER A 257 -19.23 9.98 28.70
C SER A 257 -19.05 11.46 29.05
N LEU A 258 -17.87 12.04 28.80
CA LEU A 258 -17.59 13.46 29.02
C LEU A 258 -18.41 14.36 28.08
N LEU A 259 -18.58 13.97 26.82
CA LEU A 259 -19.44 14.69 25.87
C LEU A 259 -20.91 14.66 26.33
N ALA A 260 -21.40 13.50 26.76
CA ALA A 260 -22.76 13.36 27.28
C ALA A 260 -22.98 14.20 28.55
N LEU A 261 -22.05 14.14 29.51
CA LEU A 261 -22.10 14.92 30.75
C LEU A 261 -21.97 16.43 30.47
N GLY A 262 -21.09 16.83 29.56
CA GLY A 262 -20.93 18.21 29.12
C GLY A 262 -22.20 18.75 28.45
N GLY A 263 -22.82 17.98 27.57
CA GLY A 263 -24.10 18.31 26.93
C GLY A 263 -25.24 18.46 27.94
N LEU A 264 -25.35 17.53 28.89
CA LEU A 264 -26.29 17.62 30.01
C LEU A 264 -26.05 18.87 30.86
N GLY A 265 -24.79 19.17 31.19
CA GLY A 265 -24.43 20.38 31.93
C GLY A 265 -24.80 21.68 31.21
N ALA A 266 -24.60 21.74 29.89
CA ALA A 266 -25.00 22.87 29.06
C ALA A 266 -26.53 23.06 29.01
N LEU A 267 -27.29 21.97 28.87
CA LEU A 267 -28.76 21.99 28.90
C LEU A 267 -29.29 22.46 30.26
N LEU A 268 -28.70 21.98 31.37
CA LEU A 268 -29.09 22.36 32.73
C LEU A 268 -28.82 23.84 33.04
N ARG A 269 -27.73 24.41 32.52
CA ARG A 269 -27.45 25.86 32.65
C ARG A 269 -28.45 26.72 31.89
N ARG A 270 -28.97 26.24 30.76
CA ARG A 270 -29.94 26.97 29.93
C ARG A 270 -31.32 27.10 30.58
N ARG A 271 -31.70 26.17 31.46
CA ARG A 271 -32.98 26.21 32.22
C ARG A 271 -32.97 27.10 33.46
N ARG A 272 -31.79 27.60 33.89
CA ARG A 272 -31.64 28.45 35.08
C ARG A 272 -31.53 29.95 34.75
N LYS A 273 -31.67 30.33 33.48
CA LYS A 273 -31.89 31.71 33.04
C LYS A 273 -33.32 31.84 32.55
#